data_AF-D6A423-F1
#
_entry.id   AF-D6A423-F1
#
_cell.length_a   1.000
_cell.length_b   1.000
_cell.length_c   1.000
_cell.angle_alpha   90.00
_cell.angle_beta   90.00
_cell.angle_gamma   90.00
#
_symmetry.space_group_name_H-M   'P 1'
#
loop_
_entity.id
_entity.type
_entity.pdbx_description
1 polymer ?
#
loop_
_entity_poly.entity_id
_entity_poly.type
_entity_poly.pdbx_seq_one_letter_code
_entity_poly.pdbx_strand_id
1 'polypeptide(L)'
;MRFRDLRMPDSCHGGSERNISVPSKVNMGVLSLSWPIFFQLAFTYCMGLIDIWALGMISDAAAGSVGSVNTVTTFVLMMFSFMGQGGSLVYARMLGRGEIKKVQECYFVALVLHVLLGVVVSAALFLWAEDVAGLLGLEGQHLAYGTSFLRIVGGSCLIHSLGAMLGGVMAANGRTRAAMFAAMFTNVVNIVLIGVLVLLPAGPQWGVRGVALSTALATAAGLLFSAWLVFRRIRIRFRRPADPRQVKAHGALLVAFSLPTMLEPAFWQAAQIATTRIIAAVGEDELAARMYTLSITNMIGMVSSALSQGLQIAVGHLVGAGDLDRIRRISRATRLGGIAAASVLALAAALSSHWIMDGFTDSPEVAEAGRLLLWCGLLYLPASSLIMTTASSLRAVGQVNYPALTGILVLWGVFIPLAYVLSLPLGLAILGVMIAMAVDENLRALLLMVRWRYISAPQRAGRLVKEPKEAPSVSV
;
A
#
# COMPACT_ATOMS: atom_id res chain seq x y z
N MET A 1 -38.62 -27.61 33.57
CA MET A 1 -37.58 -26.86 32.84
C MET A 1 -38.15 -25.51 32.47
N ARG A 2 -37.69 -24.45 33.15
CA ARG A 2 -38.20 -23.06 33.08
C ARG A 2 -37.25 -22.21 32.23
N PHE A 3 -37.80 -21.43 31.30
CA PHE A 3 -37.20 -20.20 30.79
C PHE A 3 -38.22 -19.08 31.04
N ARG A 4 -38.12 -18.51 32.24
CA ARG A 4 -38.80 -17.27 32.66
C ARG A 4 -37.80 -16.55 33.56
N ASP A 5 -37.75 -15.23 33.44
CA ASP A 5 -37.03 -14.27 34.28
C ASP A 5 -35.65 -13.84 33.79
N LEU A 6 -35.64 -12.79 32.95
CA LEU A 6 -34.74 -11.65 33.11
C LEU A 6 -35.54 -10.39 32.71
N ARG A 7 -36.21 -9.79 33.70
CA ARG A 7 -36.82 -8.46 33.60
C ARG A 7 -35.69 -7.43 33.62
N MET A 8 -35.60 -6.61 32.58
CA MET A 8 -34.91 -5.31 32.66
C MET A 8 -35.92 -4.29 33.22
N PRO A 9 -35.53 -3.38 34.13
CA PRO A 9 -36.44 -2.36 34.63
C PRO A 9 -36.69 -1.26 33.60
N ASP A 10 -37.96 -0.93 33.38
CA ASP A 10 -38.42 0.30 32.74
C ASP A 10 -38.46 1.45 33.76
N SER A 11 -37.86 2.60 33.41
CA SER A 11 -38.37 3.96 33.68
C SER A 11 -37.37 4.98 33.12
N CYS A 12 -37.73 5.63 32.00
CA CYS A 12 -38.27 7.01 31.92
C CYS A 12 -37.21 8.11 31.92
N HIS A 13 -36.95 8.72 30.76
CA HIS A 13 -37.42 10.08 30.46
C HIS A 13 -37.21 10.42 28.98
N GLY A 14 -38.23 11.08 28.42
CA GLY A 14 -38.34 11.38 27.00
C GLY A 14 -37.44 12.53 26.57
N GLY A 15 -36.89 12.35 25.37
CA GLY A 15 -36.32 13.38 24.51
C GLY A 15 -36.29 12.78 23.11
N SER A 16 -36.79 13.51 22.12
CA SER A 16 -36.89 13.07 20.73
C SER A 16 -35.51 12.96 20.08
N GLU A 17 -34.75 11.94 20.46
CA GLU A 17 -33.57 11.56 19.72
C GLU A 17 -34.03 10.87 18.44
N ARG A 18 -33.90 11.60 17.32
CA ARG A 18 -33.89 11.02 15.99
C ARG A 18 -32.92 9.85 16.02
N ASN A 19 -33.45 8.64 16.05
CA ASN A 19 -32.76 7.38 15.83
C ASN A 19 -31.88 7.52 14.57
N ILE A 20 -30.62 7.88 14.75
CA ILE A 20 -29.60 7.71 13.73
C ILE A 20 -29.37 6.21 13.70
N SER A 21 -30.10 5.53 12.82
CA SER A 21 -29.88 4.13 12.53
C SER A 21 -28.41 3.94 12.18
N VAL A 22 -27.66 3.34 13.10
CA VAL A 22 -26.32 2.82 12.84
C VAL A 22 -26.49 1.88 11.65
N PRO A 23 -25.86 2.15 10.49
CA PRO A 23 -26.08 1.34 9.31
C PRO A 23 -25.67 -0.11 9.61
N SER A 24 -26.50 -1.02 9.09
CA SER A 24 -26.40 -2.48 9.13
C SER A 24 -24.99 -3.04 9.32
N LYS A 25 -24.85 -4.06 10.18
CA LYS A 25 -23.65 -4.87 10.48
C LYS A 25 -22.66 -4.86 9.31
N VAL A 26 -21.69 -3.93 9.34
CA VAL A 26 -20.60 -3.92 8.37
C VAL A 26 -19.82 -5.21 8.58
N ASN A 27 -19.70 -6.04 7.54
CA ASN A 27 -18.99 -7.31 7.64
C ASN A 27 -17.49 -7.04 7.73
N MET A 28 -16.97 -6.99 8.96
CA MET A 28 -15.55 -6.81 9.27
C MET A 28 -14.75 -8.11 9.18
N GLY A 29 -15.20 -9.07 8.35
CA GLY A 29 -14.42 -10.24 8.01
C GLY A 29 -13.15 -9.85 7.27
N VAL A 30 -12.01 -10.42 7.65
CA VAL A 30 -10.73 -10.11 7.00
C VAL A 30 -10.81 -10.41 5.49
N LEU A 31 -11.36 -11.57 5.11
CA LEU A 31 -11.53 -11.92 3.69
C LEU A 31 -12.47 -10.97 2.95
N SER A 32 -13.59 -10.56 3.55
CA SER A 32 -14.52 -9.62 2.90
C SER A 32 -13.92 -8.23 2.69
N LEU A 33 -12.95 -7.84 3.52
CA LEU A 33 -12.18 -6.61 3.34
C LEU A 33 -11.02 -6.79 2.35
N SER A 34 -10.40 -7.96 2.31
CA SER A 34 -9.15 -8.21 1.57
C SER A 34 -9.36 -8.42 0.08
N TRP A 35 -10.38 -9.18 -0.35
CA TRP A 35 -10.56 -9.44 -1.78
C TRP A 35 -10.81 -8.17 -2.61
N PRO A 36 -11.57 -7.15 -2.14
CA PRO A 36 -11.69 -5.91 -2.90
C PRO A 36 -10.38 -5.11 -2.90
N ILE A 37 -9.61 -5.16 -1.81
CA ILE A 37 -8.28 -4.52 -1.75
C ILE A 37 -7.34 -5.15 -2.77
N PHE A 38 -7.38 -6.48 -2.95
CA PHE A 38 -6.58 -7.15 -3.98
C PHE A 38 -6.88 -6.61 -5.38
N PHE A 39 -8.16 -6.53 -5.77
CA PHE A 39 -8.52 -5.98 -7.08
C PHE A 39 -8.23 -4.47 -7.18
N GLN A 40 -8.40 -3.72 -6.09
CA GLN A 40 -8.00 -2.31 -6.06
C GLN A 40 -6.51 -2.13 -6.36
N LEU A 41 -5.64 -2.95 -5.75
CA LEU A 41 -4.21 -2.96 -6.05
C LEU A 41 -3.97 -3.38 -7.51
N ALA A 42 -4.61 -4.45 -7.97
CA ALA A 42 -4.47 -4.94 -9.35
C ALA A 42 -4.85 -3.87 -10.38
N PHE A 43 -5.96 -3.16 -10.22
CA PHE A 43 -6.36 -2.06 -11.11
C PHE A 43 -5.37 -0.89 -11.09
N THR A 44 -4.74 -0.63 -9.93
CA THR A 44 -3.69 0.39 -9.81
C THR A 44 -2.45 -0.04 -10.61
N TYR A 45 -2.05 -1.31 -10.53
CA TYR A 45 -0.95 -1.86 -11.33
C TYR A 45 -1.27 -1.86 -12.83
N CYS A 46 -2.47 -2.31 -13.23
CA CYS A 46 -2.88 -2.34 -14.63
C CYS A 46 -2.82 -0.97 -15.29
N MET A 47 -3.18 0.10 -14.56
CA MET A 47 -3.15 1.46 -15.09
C MET A 47 -1.75 1.85 -15.57
N GLY A 48 -0.72 1.56 -14.76
CA GLY A 48 0.67 1.85 -15.14
C GLY A 48 1.14 1.00 -16.33
N LEU A 49 0.73 -0.27 -16.41
CA LEU A 49 1.07 -1.12 -17.56
C LEU A 49 0.42 -0.63 -18.86
N ILE A 50 -0.83 -0.19 -18.79
CA ILE A 50 -1.56 0.37 -19.93
C ILE A 50 -0.89 1.65 -20.43
N ASP A 51 -0.46 2.54 -19.52
CA ASP A 51 0.24 3.78 -19.88
C ASP A 51 1.57 3.46 -20.60
N ILE A 52 2.38 2.54 -20.07
CA ILE A 52 3.66 2.13 -20.70
C ILE A 52 3.42 1.48 -22.07
N TRP A 53 2.43 0.60 -22.17
CA TRP A 53 2.07 -0.05 -23.42
C TRP A 53 1.64 0.96 -24.50
N ALA A 54 0.80 1.93 -24.13
CA ALA A 54 0.36 2.98 -25.05
C ALA A 54 1.52 3.88 -25.52
N LEU A 55 2.51 4.12 -24.66
CA LEU A 55 3.72 4.87 -25.01
C LEU A 55 4.62 4.09 -25.97
N GLY A 56 4.75 2.78 -25.79
CA GLY A 56 5.47 1.90 -26.72
C GLY A 56 4.88 1.90 -28.12
N MET A 57 3.55 2.06 -28.25
CA MET A 57 2.90 2.23 -29.56
C MET A 57 3.22 3.56 -30.24
N ILE A 58 3.64 4.59 -29.50
CA ILE A 58 4.03 5.88 -30.05
C ILE A 58 5.49 5.85 -30.51
N SER A 59 6.41 5.48 -29.60
CA SER A 59 7.83 5.27 -29.90
C SER A 59 8.57 4.68 -28.69
N ASP A 60 9.65 3.93 -28.95
CA ASP A 60 10.52 3.40 -27.90
C ASP A 60 11.16 4.53 -27.06
N ALA A 61 11.54 5.64 -27.70
CA ALA A 61 12.07 6.82 -27.02
C ALA A 61 11.06 7.41 -26.01
N ALA A 62 9.77 7.47 -26.38
CA ALA A 62 8.71 7.90 -25.47
C ALA A 62 8.55 6.95 -24.29
N ALA A 63 8.49 5.64 -24.54
CA ALA A 63 8.35 4.63 -23.49
C ALA A 63 9.54 4.65 -22.51
N GLY A 64 10.78 4.72 -23.01
CA GLY A 64 11.99 4.77 -22.19
C GLY A 64 12.11 6.06 -21.36
N SER A 65 11.83 7.21 -21.97
CA SER A 65 11.86 8.52 -21.28
C SER A 65 10.83 8.58 -20.16
N VAL A 66 9.58 8.21 -20.47
CA VAL A 66 8.49 8.26 -19.51
C VAL A 66 8.66 7.20 -18.42
N GLY A 67 9.12 5.99 -18.77
CA GLY A 67 9.44 4.95 -17.79
C GLY A 67 10.42 5.42 -16.71
N SER A 68 11.44 6.19 -17.12
CA SER A 68 12.44 6.77 -16.21
C SER A 68 11.80 7.76 -15.22
N VAL A 69 11.05 8.75 -15.73
CA VAL A 69 10.39 9.75 -14.86
C VAL A 69 9.21 9.16 -14.07
N ASN A 70 8.58 8.09 -14.55
CA ASN A 70 7.48 7.41 -13.86
C ASN A 70 7.93 6.79 -12.54
N THR A 71 9.21 6.47 -12.39
CA THR A 71 9.78 6.01 -11.11
C THR A 71 9.62 7.08 -10.02
N VAL A 72 9.88 8.35 -10.35
CA VAL A 72 9.71 9.49 -9.43
C VAL A 72 8.25 9.67 -9.07
N THR A 73 7.36 9.65 -10.07
CA THR A 73 5.92 9.79 -9.85
C THR A 73 5.39 8.65 -8.99
N THR A 74 5.72 7.40 -9.31
CA THR A 74 5.30 6.22 -8.55
C THR A 74 5.74 6.28 -7.09
N PHE A 75 6.97 6.75 -6.83
CA PHE A 75 7.45 6.98 -5.46
C PHE A 75 6.57 7.98 -4.70
N VAL A 76 6.21 9.11 -5.32
CA VAL A 76 5.31 10.10 -4.73
C VAL A 76 3.90 9.55 -4.49
N LEU A 77 3.33 8.83 -5.46
CA LEU A 77 2.01 8.22 -5.33
C LEU A 77 1.97 7.17 -4.22
N MET A 78 3.06 6.42 -4.07
CA MET A 78 3.26 5.46 -2.98
C MET A 78 3.25 6.17 -1.62
N MET A 79 3.89 7.33 -1.48
CA MET A 79 3.86 8.14 -0.26
C MET A 79 2.43 8.55 0.12
N PHE A 80 1.63 9.04 -0.83
CA PHE A 80 0.23 9.36 -0.57
C PHE A 80 -0.60 8.14 -0.16
N SER A 81 -0.37 7.00 -0.81
CA SER A 81 -1.04 5.74 -0.50
C SER A 81 -0.75 5.27 0.91
N PHE A 82 0.52 5.34 1.37
CA PHE A 82 0.88 4.99 2.73
C PHE A 82 0.37 5.99 3.77
N MET A 83 0.29 7.28 3.44
CA MET A 83 -0.36 8.27 4.29
C MET A 83 -1.86 7.98 4.45
N GLY A 84 -2.54 7.62 3.36
CA GLY A 84 -3.93 7.16 3.38
C GLY A 84 -4.12 5.89 4.22
N GLN A 85 -3.22 4.91 4.11
CA GLN A 85 -3.24 3.69 4.94
C GLN A 85 -2.99 3.99 6.43
N GLY A 86 -2.00 4.83 6.75
CA GLY A 86 -1.72 5.27 8.12
C GLY A 86 -2.93 5.97 8.76
N GLY A 87 -3.58 6.86 8.01
CA GLY A 87 -4.84 7.48 8.40
C GLY A 87 -5.96 6.46 8.60
N SER A 88 -6.13 5.51 7.67
CA SER A 88 -7.18 4.48 7.75
C SER A 88 -7.15 3.69 9.06
N LEU A 89 -5.95 3.43 9.58
CA LEU A 89 -5.76 2.76 10.86
C LEU A 89 -6.25 3.62 12.04
N VAL A 90 -5.92 4.92 12.04
CA VAL A 90 -6.40 5.87 13.07
C VAL A 90 -7.94 5.94 13.03
N TYR A 91 -8.52 6.05 11.83
CA TYR A 91 -9.97 6.11 11.66
C TYR A 91 -10.66 4.82 12.13
N ALA A 92 -10.12 3.66 11.77
CA ALA A 92 -10.66 2.36 12.16
C ALA A 92 -10.72 2.21 13.69
N ARG A 93 -9.73 2.69 14.43
CA ARG A 93 -9.74 2.69 15.89
C ARG A 93 -10.81 3.61 16.47
N MET A 94 -10.90 4.84 15.97
CA MET A 94 -11.92 5.79 16.43
C MET A 94 -13.34 5.28 16.15
N LEU A 95 -13.55 4.66 14.98
CA LEU A 95 -14.80 4.00 14.63
C LEU A 95 -15.09 2.82 15.57
N GLY A 96 -14.09 1.99 15.87
CA GLY A 96 -14.21 0.89 16.83
C GLY A 96 -14.58 1.32 18.25
N ARG A 97 -14.16 2.53 18.66
CA ARG A 97 -14.56 3.17 19.93
C ARG A 97 -15.95 3.79 19.91
N GLY A 98 -16.61 3.86 18.75
CA GLY A 98 -17.87 4.57 18.57
C GLY A 98 -17.74 6.10 18.57
N GLU A 99 -16.53 6.66 18.45
CA GLU A 99 -16.27 8.10 18.52
C GLU A 99 -16.55 8.81 17.19
N ILE A 100 -17.80 8.76 16.73
CA ILE A 100 -18.20 9.26 15.39
C ILE A 100 -17.84 10.74 15.19
N LYS A 101 -18.03 11.59 16.20
CA LYS A 101 -17.66 13.01 16.07
C LYS A 101 -16.15 13.20 15.87
N LYS A 102 -15.32 12.53 16.67
CA LYS A 102 -13.85 12.63 16.60
C LYS A 102 -13.31 12.10 15.28
N VAL A 103 -13.89 11.01 14.75
CA VAL A 103 -13.42 10.51 13.44
C VAL A 103 -13.80 11.45 12.30
N GLN A 104 -14.96 12.10 12.35
CA GLN A 104 -15.35 13.12 11.36
C GLN A 104 -14.44 14.36 11.41
N GLU A 105 -13.97 14.72 12.60
CA GLU A 105 -12.96 15.76 12.84
C GLU A 105 -11.59 15.34 12.30
N CYS A 106 -11.19 14.10 12.54
CA CYS A 106 -9.95 13.52 12.03
C CYS A 106 -9.95 13.45 10.48
N TYR A 107 -11.06 13.08 9.84
CA TYR A 107 -11.18 13.10 8.37
C TYR A 107 -10.96 14.50 7.79
N PHE A 108 -11.47 15.55 8.46
CA PHE A 108 -11.24 16.92 8.01
C PHE A 108 -9.77 17.30 8.13
N VAL A 109 -9.11 16.97 9.23
CA VAL A 109 -7.68 17.25 9.40
C VAL A 109 -6.83 16.49 8.38
N ALA A 110 -7.17 15.23 8.10
CA ALA A 110 -6.52 14.44 7.05
C ALA A 110 -6.71 15.06 5.66
N LEU A 111 -7.91 15.56 5.34
CA LEU A 111 -8.16 16.29 4.10
C LEU A 111 -7.20 17.49 3.98
N VAL A 112 -7.08 18.30 5.04
CA VAL A 112 -6.17 19.45 5.05
C VAL A 112 -4.71 19.01 4.83
N LEU A 113 -4.25 17.96 5.52
CA LEU A 113 -2.89 17.44 5.35
C LEU A 113 -2.63 16.92 3.92
N HIS A 114 -3.59 16.19 3.34
CA HIS A 114 -3.50 15.70 1.96
C HIS A 114 -3.52 16.83 0.93
N VAL A 115 -4.28 17.90 1.17
CA VAL A 115 -4.26 19.11 0.33
C VAL A 115 -2.92 19.81 0.43
N LEU A 116 -2.42 20.07 1.65
CA LEU A 116 -1.15 20.76 1.85
C LEU A 116 0.01 20.00 1.20
N LEU A 117 0.14 18.71 1.50
CA LEU A 117 1.20 17.88 0.92
C LEU A 117 1.02 17.73 -0.60
N GLY A 118 -0.22 17.52 -1.05
CA GLY A 118 -0.54 17.38 -2.46
C GLY A 118 -0.19 18.64 -3.26
N VAL A 119 -0.54 19.82 -2.78
CA VAL A 119 -0.21 21.11 -3.41
C VAL A 119 1.30 21.33 -3.45
N VAL A 120 2.00 21.12 -2.33
CA VAL A 120 3.46 21.31 -2.26
C VAL A 120 4.17 20.40 -3.25
N VAL A 121 3.82 19.11 -3.28
CA VAL A 121 4.46 18.14 -4.17
C VAL A 121 4.06 18.37 -5.64
N SER A 122 2.79 18.67 -5.91
CA SER A 122 2.33 19.03 -7.26
C SER A 122 3.07 20.26 -7.81
N ALA A 123 3.17 21.32 -6.99
CA ALA A 123 3.89 22.53 -7.39
C ALA A 123 5.37 22.24 -7.62
N ALA A 124 6.00 21.46 -6.74
CA ALA A 124 7.40 21.10 -6.88
C ALA A 124 7.66 20.32 -8.18
N LEU A 125 6.89 19.27 -8.45
CA LEU A 125 7.06 18.47 -9.67
C LEU A 125 6.70 19.26 -10.94
N PHE A 126 5.78 20.22 -10.87
CA PHE A 126 5.43 21.06 -12.01
C PHE A 126 6.52 22.09 -12.34
N LEU A 127 7.01 22.80 -11.32
CA LEU A 127 8.00 23.87 -11.48
C LEU A 127 9.39 23.33 -11.83
N TRP A 128 9.83 22.27 -11.14
CA TRP A 128 11.15 21.66 -11.34
C TRP A 128 11.12 20.40 -12.23
N ALA A 129 10.08 20.25 -13.07
CA ALA A 129 9.92 19.06 -13.92
C ALA A 129 11.13 18.78 -14.82
N GLU A 130 11.71 19.84 -15.39
CA GLU A 130 12.83 19.74 -16.33
C GLU A 130 14.13 19.40 -15.58
N ASP A 131 14.38 20.05 -14.44
CA ASP A 131 15.52 19.73 -13.58
C ASP A 131 15.46 18.29 -13.08
N VAL A 132 14.28 17.82 -12.65
CA VAL A 132 14.08 16.43 -12.21
C VAL A 132 14.32 15.45 -13.36
N ALA A 133 13.84 15.75 -14.56
CA ALA A 133 14.08 14.92 -15.74
C ALA A 133 15.57 14.93 -16.15
N GLY A 134 16.25 16.07 -16.09
CA GLY A 134 17.67 16.20 -16.37
C GLY A 134 18.55 15.48 -15.34
N LEU A 135 18.17 15.51 -14.05
CA LEU A 135 18.84 14.72 -13.00
C LEU A 135 18.74 13.21 -13.22
N LEU A 136 17.74 12.75 -13.97
CA LEU A 136 17.62 11.35 -14.39
C LEU A 136 18.44 11.03 -15.66
N GLY A 137 19.21 11.99 -16.17
CA GLY A 137 20.07 11.83 -17.35
C GLY A 137 19.31 11.93 -18.67
N LEU A 138 18.10 12.49 -18.69
CA LEU A 138 17.36 12.70 -19.93
C LEU A 138 17.85 13.97 -20.64
N GLU A 139 18.10 13.85 -21.95
CA GLU A 139 18.57 14.93 -22.80
C GLU A 139 17.73 15.06 -24.09
N GLY A 140 17.81 16.22 -24.74
CA GLY A 140 17.17 16.48 -26.03
C GLY A 140 15.68 16.14 -26.05
N GLN A 141 15.27 15.27 -26.98
CA GLN A 141 13.87 14.84 -27.12
C GLN A 141 13.37 14.02 -25.93
N HIS A 142 14.23 13.25 -25.27
CA HIS A 142 13.87 12.45 -24.09
C HIS A 142 13.55 13.35 -22.91
N LEU A 143 14.34 14.43 -22.73
CA LEU A 143 14.07 15.46 -21.73
C LEU A 143 12.71 16.12 -21.95
N ALA A 144 12.37 16.44 -23.21
CA ALA A 144 11.07 17.04 -23.54
C ALA A 144 9.90 16.10 -23.20
N TYR A 145 10.01 14.80 -23.50
CA TYR A 145 9.00 13.80 -23.13
C TYR A 145 8.86 13.64 -21.61
N GLY A 146 9.98 13.47 -20.90
CA GLY A 146 10.00 13.34 -19.45
C GLY A 146 9.43 14.57 -18.75
N THR A 147 9.85 15.77 -19.17
CA THR A 147 9.36 17.05 -18.63
C THR A 147 7.87 17.22 -18.87
N SER A 148 7.39 16.95 -20.09
CA SER A 148 5.97 17.07 -20.40
C SER A 148 5.11 16.12 -19.58
N PHE A 149 5.58 14.88 -19.37
CA PHE A 149 4.89 13.90 -18.54
C PHE A 149 4.86 14.32 -17.06
N LEU A 150 6.01 14.74 -16.50
CA LEU A 150 6.12 15.20 -15.11
C LEU A 150 5.26 16.44 -14.84
N ARG A 151 5.22 17.41 -15.75
CA ARG A 151 4.37 18.60 -15.58
C ARG A 151 2.89 18.21 -15.48
N ILE A 152 2.42 17.28 -16.32
CA ILE A 152 1.01 16.90 -16.34
C ILE A 152 0.68 15.96 -15.17
N VAL A 153 1.36 14.82 -15.08
CA VAL A 153 1.05 13.79 -14.09
C VAL A 153 1.52 14.22 -12.70
N GLY A 154 2.74 14.73 -12.57
CA GLY A 154 3.26 15.29 -11.31
C GLY A 154 2.46 16.51 -10.86
N GLY A 155 2.07 17.40 -11.78
CA GLY A 155 1.15 18.51 -11.48
C GLY A 155 -0.20 18.03 -10.93
N SER A 156 -0.67 16.85 -11.35
CA SER A 156 -1.92 16.24 -10.86
C SER A 156 -1.81 15.48 -9.52
N CYS A 157 -0.64 15.46 -8.87
CA CYS A 157 -0.42 14.74 -7.61
C CYS A 157 -1.41 15.09 -6.48
N LEU A 158 -1.89 16.33 -6.38
CA LEU A 158 -2.95 16.72 -5.44
C LEU A 158 -4.21 15.86 -5.60
N ILE A 159 -4.62 15.60 -6.85
CA ILE A 159 -5.82 14.82 -7.16
C ILE A 159 -5.61 13.37 -6.66
N HIS A 160 -4.43 12.81 -6.93
CA HIS A 160 -4.10 11.47 -6.47
C HIS A 160 -4.01 11.38 -4.94
N SER A 161 -3.42 12.38 -4.29
CA SER A 161 -3.37 12.49 -2.82
C SER A 161 -4.76 12.45 -2.20
N LEU A 162 -5.71 13.22 -2.74
CA LEU A 162 -7.10 13.21 -2.29
C LEU A 162 -7.79 11.87 -2.57
N GLY A 163 -7.49 11.22 -3.70
CA GLY A 163 -7.98 9.88 -4.01
C GLY A 163 -7.52 8.85 -2.98
N ALA A 164 -6.23 8.85 -2.63
CA ALA A 164 -5.65 7.99 -1.59
C ALA A 164 -6.29 8.24 -0.21
N MET A 165 -6.56 9.51 0.13
CA MET A 165 -7.26 9.90 1.35
C MET A 165 -8.67 9.28 1.42
N LEU A 166 -9.48 9.48 0.38
CA LEU A 166 -10.84 8.94 0.32
C LEU A 166 -10.84 7.40 0.27
N GLY A 167 -9.86 6.79 -0.39
CA GLY A 167 -9.61 5.35 -0.35
C GLY A 167 -9.42 4.84 1.08
N GLY A 168 -8.56 5.50 1.86
CA GLY A 168 -8.35 5.22 3.28
C GLY A 168 -9.61 5.40 4.14
N VAL A 169 -10.41 6.44 3.86
CA VAL A 169 -11.71 6.66 4.52
C VAL A 169 -12.68 5.52 4.21
N MET A 170 -12.87 5.14 2.95
CA MET A 170 -13.75 4.03 2.57
C MET A 170 -13.30 2.71 3.20
N ALA A 171 -11.99 2.43 3.18
CA ALA A 171 -11.41 1.23 3.76
C ALA A 171 -11.66 1.16 5.27
N ALA A 172 -11.40 2.24 6.01
CA ALA A 172 -11.64 2.31 7.45
C ALA A 172 -13.11 2.12 7.84
N ASN A 173 -14.05 2.53 6.99
CA ASN A 173 -15.49 2.32 7.20
C ASN A 173 -15.98 0.94 6.73
N GLY A 174 -15.06 0.02 6.39
CA GLY A 174 -15.38 -1.33 5.91
C GLY A 174 -16.04 -1.35 4.52
N ARG A 175 -15.89 -0.26 3.74
CA ARG A 175 -16.43 -0.11 2.39
C ARG A 175 -15.34 -0.31 1.33
N THR A 176 -14.48 -1.32 1.49
CA THR A 176 -13.37 -1.61 0.55
C THR A 176 -13.84 -1.90 -0.87
N ARG A 177 -15.05 -2.46 -1.06
CA ARG A 177 -15.67 -2.60 -2.39
C ARG A 177 -15.86 -1.26 -3.10
N ALA A 178 -16.21 -0.20 -2.36
CA ALA A 178 -16.39 1.13 -2.95
C ALA A 178 -15.04 1.69 -3.44
N ALA A 179 -13.96 1.48 -2.67
CA ALA A 179 -12.60 1.84 -3.10
C ALA A 179 -12.15 1.05 -4.34
N MET A 180 -12.44 -0.26 -4.39
CA MET A 180 -12.20 -1.10 -5.57
C MET A 180 -12.95 -0.59 -6.81
N PHE A 181 -14.24 -0.28 -6.70
CA PHE A 181 -15.02 0.27 -7.82
C PHE A 181 -14.49 1.63 -8.28
N ALA A 182 -13.98 2.45 -7.36
CA ALA A 182 -13.35 3.71 -7.74
C ALA A 182 -12.05 3.51 -8.54
N ALA A 183 -11.21 2.56 -8.12
CA ALA A 183 -10.00 2.20 -8.88
C ALA A 183 -10.35 1.62 -10.26
N MET A 184 -11.36 0.74 -10.33
CA MET A 184 -11.86 0.19 -11.59
C MET A 184 -12.38 1.28 -12.52
N PHE A 185 -13.20 2.20 -12.01
CA PHE A 185 -13.74 3.32 -12.79
C PHE A 185 -12.61 4.22 -13.32
N THR A 186 -11.63 4.54 -12.48
CA THR A 186 -10.43 5.30 -12.88
C THR A 186 -9.70 4.61 -14.03
N ASN A 187 -9.48 3.31 -13.92
CA ASN A 187 -8.78 2.52 -14.93
C ASN A 187 -9.55 2.46 -16.27
N VAL A 188 -10.86 2.25 -16.22
CA VAL A 188 -11.72 2.25 -17.43
C VAL A 188 -11.70 3.61 -18.11
N VAL A 189 -11.82 4.72 -17.36
CA VAL A 189 -11.74 6.07 -17.92
C VAL A 189 -10.37 6.32 -18.54
N ASN A 190 -9.29 5.87 -17.91
CA ASN A 190 -7.93 5.98 -18.47
C ASN A 190 -7.80 5.25 -19.80
N ILE A 191 -8.23 3.99 -19.90
CA ILE A 191 -8.20 3.21 -21.16
C ILE A 191 -8.98 3.93 -22.26
N VAL A 192 -10.19 4.40 -21.96
CA VAL A 192 -11.03 5.11 -22.93
C VAL A 192 -10.35 6.40 -23.40
N LEU A 193 -9.77 7.18 -22.48
CA LEU A 193 -9.08 8.42 -22.82
C LEU A 193 -7.81 8.18 -23.64
N ILE A 194 -7.02 7.14 -23.34
CA ILE A 194 -5.87 6.76 -24.18
C ILE A 194 -6.35 6.39 -25.58
N GLY A 195 -7.41 5.59 -25.67
CA GLY A 195 -8.02 5.23 -26.95
C GLY A 195 -8.38 6.46 -27.79
N VAL A 196 -9.02 7.46 -27.17
CA VAL A 196 -9.49 8.68 -27.87
C VAL A 196 -8.36 9.68 -28.15
N LEU A 197 -7.49 9.94 -27.18
CA LEU A 197 -6.48 11.01 -27.25
C LEU A 197 -5.19 10.58 -27.96
N VAL A 198 -4.93 9.27 -28.03
CA VAL A 198 -3.67 8.71 -28.55
C VAL A 198 -3.91 7.79 -29.73
N LEU A 199 -4.75 6.76 -29.57
CA LEU A 199 -4.82 5.65 -30.53
C LEU A 199 -5.79 5.87 -31.70
N LEU A 200 -6.82 6.70 -31.53
CA LEU A 200 -7.82 6.93 -32.56
C LEU A 200 -7.23 7.75 -33.72
N PRO A 201 -7.24 7.26 -34.98
CA PRO A 201 -6.66 8.00 -36.11
C PRO A 201 -7.35 9.36 -36.35
N ALA A 202 -8.66 9.43 -36.11
CA ALA A 202 -9.44 10.67 -36.19
C ALA A 202 -9.35 11.54 -34.92
N GLY A 203 -8.63 11.09 -33.90
CA GLY A 203 -8.43 11.80 -32.64
C GLY A 203 -7.28 12.82 -32.71
N PRO A 204 -6.99 13.53 -31.59
CA PRO A 204 -5.97 14.58 -31.55
C PRO A 204 -4.52 14.09 -31.69
N GLN A 205 -4.27 12.78 -31.47
CA GLN A 205 -2.96 12.13 -31.54
C GLN A 205 -1.86 12.87 -30.76
N TRP A 206 -2.15 13.27 -29.51
CA TRP A 206 -1.23 14.07 -28.69
C TRP A 206 0.00 13.32 -28.17
N GLY A 207 0.23 12.08 -28.62
CA GLY A 207 1.39 11.25 -28.25
C GLY A 207 1.55 11.16 -26.72
N VAL A 208 2.77 11.43 -26.24
CA VAL A 208 3.13 11.39 -24.80
C VAL A 208 2.23 12.29 -23.94
N ARG A 209 1.88 13.48 -24.46
CA ARG A 209 0.96 14.39 -23.77
C ARG A 209 -0.44 13.80 -23.64
N GLY A 210 -0.90 13.08 -24.66
CA GLY A 210 -2.18 12.38 -24.66
C GLY A 210 -2.25 11.30 -23.58
N VAL A 211 -1.19 10.49 -23.43
CA VAL A 211 -1.10 9.48 -22.36
C VAL A 211 -1.11 10.17 -20.99
N ALA A 212 -0.22 11.13 -20.76
CA ALA A 212 -0.13 11.85 -19.49
C ALA A 212 -1.47 12.52 -19.09
N LEU A 213 -2.15 13.15 -20.05
CA LEU A 213 -3.43 13.80 -19.81
C LEU A 213 -4.54 12.79 -19.54
N SER A 214 -4.53 11.63 -20.21
CA SER A 214 -5.46 10.53 -19.95
C SER A 214 -5.35 10.05 -18.50
N THR A 215 -4.13 9.87 -17.99
CA THR A 215 -3.85 9.50 -16.59
C THR A 215 -4.36 10.56 -15.62
N ALA A 216 -4.07 11.84 -15.88
CA ALA A 216 -4.50 12.96 -15.01
C ALA A 216 -6.02 13.12 -14.97
N LEU A 217 -6.69 13.11 -16.13
CA LEU A 217 -8.14 13.24 -16.24
C LEU A 217 -8.88 12.03 -15.68
N ALA A 218 -8.37 10.81 -15.90
CA ALA A 218 -8.92 9.61 -15.30
C ALA A 218 -8.83 9.66 -13.78
N THR A 219 -7.69 10.09 -13.24
CA THR A 219 -7.51 10.26 -11.79
C THR A 219 -8.46 11.32 -11.22
N ALA A 220 -8.71 12.41 -11.96
CA ALA A 220 -9.70 13.43 -11.59
C ALA A 220 -11.12 12.86 -11.57
N ALA A 221 -11.51 12.12 -12.60
CA ALA A 221 -12.81 11.43 -12.65
C ALA A 221 -12.94 10.41 -11.51
N GLY A 222 -11.88 9.65 -11.22
CA GLY A 222 -11.78 8.72 -10.10
C GLY A 222 -11.96 9.39 -8.74
N LEU A 223 -11.36 10.57 -8.54
CA LEU A 223 -11.54 11.37 -7.33
C LEU A 223 -12.99 11.85 -7.19
N LEU A 224 -13.61 12.36 -8.27
CA LEU A 224 -15.00 12.81 -8.25
C LEU A 224 -15.95 11.64 -7.93
N PHE A 225 -15.72 10.47 -8.52
CA PHE A 225 -16.50 9.27 -8.25
C PHE A 225 -16.29 8.79 -6.80
N SER A 226 -15.07 8.81 -6.28
CA SER A 226 -14.76 8.52 -4.88
C SER A 226 -15.45 9.49 -3.93
N ALA A 227 -15.45 10.78 -4.24
CA ALA A 227 -16.14 11.80 -3.47
C ALA A 227 -17.66 11.58 -3.48
N TRP A 228 -18.25 11.26 -4.64
CA TRP A 228 -19.66 10.91 -4.74
C TRP A 228 -20.00 9.68 -3.88
N LEU A 229 -19.18 8.63 -3.93
CA LEU A 229 -19.35 7.43 -3.09
C LEU A 229 -19.32 7.80 -1.60
N VAL A 230 -18.30 8.56 -1.17
CA VAL A 230 -18.11 8.92 0.25
C VAL A 230 -19.25 9.83 0.75
N PHE A 231 -19.53 10.94 0.06
CA PHE A 231 -20.44 11.98 0.57
C PHE A 231 -21.91 11.71 0.27
N ARG A 232 -22.25 11.08 -0.88
CA ARG A 232 -23.64 10.86 -1.28
C ARG A 232 -24.11 9.43 -1.04
N ARG A 233 -23.32 8.43 -1.43
CA ARG A 233 -23.74 7.02 -1.34
C ARG A 233 -23.59 6.43 0.06
N ILE A 234 -22.41 6.59 0.66
CA ILE A 234 -22.07 6.10 2.00
C ILE A 234 -22.47 7.12 3.07
N ARG A 235 -22.51 8.42 2.72
CA ARG A 235 -22.92 9.55 3.58
C ARG A 235 -21.97 9.81 4.76
N ILE A 236 -20.67 9.64 4.53
CA ILE A 236 -19.63 9.99 5.51
C ILE A 236 -19.52 11.52 5.55
N ARG A 237 -19.53 12.09 6.77
CA ARG A 237 -19.42 13.53 6.99
C ARG A 237 -18.02 13.89 7.43
N PHE A 238 -17.56 15.06 7.02
CA PHE A 238 -16.31 15.63 7.48
C PHE A 238 -16.68 16.85 8.31
N ARG A 239 -16.15 16.95 9.52
CA ARG A 239 -16.49 18.02 10.46
C ARG A 239 -15.24 18.81 10.76
N ARG A 240 -15.29 20.14 10.62
CA ARG A 240 -14.18 20.97 11.07
C ARG A 240 -14.08 20.89 12.61
N PRO A 241 -12.89 20.59 13.19
CA PRO A 241 -12.70 20.66 14.63
C PRO A 241 -12.99 22.07 15.14
N ALA A 242 -13.70 22.18 16.27
CA ALA A 242 -14.05 23.49 16.84
C ALA A 242 -12.85 24.14 17.53
N ASP A 243 -11.95 23.33 18.10
CA ASP A 243 -10.77 23.77 18.83
C ASP A 243 -9.50 23.56 17.96
N PRO A 244 -8.68 24.60 17.71
CA PRO A 244 -7.37 24.45 17.07
C PRO A 244 -6.45 23.41 17.74
N ARG A 245 -6.57 23.19 19.05
CA ARG A 245 -5.80 22.15 19.77
C ARG A 245 -6.13 20.75 19.24
N GLN A 246 -7.39 20.50 18.86
CA GLN A 246 -7.83 19.23 18.25
C GLN A 246 -7.26 19.04 16.85
N VAL A 247 -7.13 20.13 16.06
CA VAL A 247 -6.47 20.09 14.76
C VAL A 247 -5.02 19.61 14.92
N LYS A 248 -4.29 20.21 15.88
CA LYS A 248 -2.90 19.82 16.18
C LYS A 248 -2.81 18.38 16.68
N ALA A 249 -3.71 17.95 17.56
CA ALA A 249 -3.72 16.60 18.11
C ALA A 249 -3.99 15.52 17.04
N HIS A 250 -5.05 15.70 16.22
CA HIS A 250 -5.34 14.79 15.12
C HIS A 250 -4.23 14.79 14.06
N GLY A 251 -3.68 15.95 13.74
CA GLY A 251 -2.57 16.07 12.78
C GLY A 251 -1.32 15.34 13.26
N ALA A 252 -0.92 15.55 14.51
CA ALA A 252 0.21 14.86 15.12
C ALA A 252 0.00 13.34 15.14
N LEU A 253 -1.22 12.89 15.45
CA LEU A 253 -1.57 11.47 15.44
C LEU A 253 -1.47 10.87 14.04
N LEU A 254 -2.02 11.54 13.02
CA LEU A 254 -1.95 11.09 11.63
C LEU A 254 -0.50 10.99 11.16
N VAL A 255 0.32 12.01 11.41
CA VAL A 255 1.75 12.00 11.03
C VAL A 255 2.50 10.89 11.77
N ALA A 256 2.27 10.71 13.07
CA ALA A 256 2.95 9.69 13.87
C ALA A 256 2.64 8.25 13.41
N PHE A 257 1.48 8.00 12.80
CA PHE A 257 1.12 6.69 12.26
C PHE A 257 1.53 6.53 10.78
N SER A 258 1.40 7.59 9.99
CA SER A 258 1.73 7.57 8.57
C SER A 258 3.22 7.53 8.31
N LEU A 259 4.03 8.34 9.01
CA LEU A 259 5.46 8.44 8.75
C LEU A 259 6.20 7.10 8.92
N PRO A 260 6.05 6.34 10.03
CA PRO A 260 6.69 5.03 10.15
C PRO A 260 6.19 4.02 9.10
N THR A 261 4.91 4.12 8.71
CA THR A 261 4.30 3.25 7.70
C THR A 261 4.87 3.53 6.30
N MET A 262 5.36 4.75 6.05
CA MET A 262 6.01 5.16 4.80
C MET A 262 7.50 4.81 4.75
N LEU A 263 8.21 4.91 5.88
CA LEU A 263 9.66 4.70 5.94
C LEU A 263 10.06 3.26 5.62
N GLU A 264 9.37 2.28 6.19
CA GLU A 264 9.71 0.86 5.97
C GLU A 264 9.69 0.48 4.47
N PRO A 265 8.61 0.74 3.70
CA PRO A 265 8.60 0.53 2.25
C PRO A 265 9.64 1.36 1.48
N ALA A 266 9.92 2.60 1.88
CA ALA A 266 10.93 3.43 1.22
C ALA A 266 12.34 2.84 1.36
N PHE A 267 12.69 2.39 2.56
CA PHE A 267 13.98 1.71 2.81
C PHE A 267 14.05 0.33 2.17
N TRP A 268 12.92 -0.40 2.07
CA TRP A 268 12.83 -1.62 1.28
C TRP A 268 13.13 -1.33 -0.19
N GLN A 269 12.58 -0.25 -0.74
CA GLN A 269 12.81 0.08 -2.14
C GLN A 269 14.24 0.54 -2.42
N ALA A 270 14.85 1.26 -1.48
CA ALA A 270 16.28 1.59 -1.54
C ALA A 270 17.16 0.33 -1.44
N ALA A 271 16.79 -0.65 -0.59
CA ALA A 271 17.47 -1.94 -0.53
C ALA A 271 17.35 -2.71 -1.85
N GLN A 272 16.17 -2.70 -2.51
CA GLN A 272 16.01 -3.32 -3.83
C GLN A 272 16.95 -2.70 -4.88
N ILE A 273 17.12 -1.37 -4.90
CA ILE A 273 18.09 -0.71 -5.81
C ILE A 273 19.51 -1.20 -5.54
N ALA A 274 19.93 -1.28 -4.28
CA ALA A 274 21.25 -1.79 -3.91
C ALA A 274 21.42 -3.27 -4.34
N THR A 275 20.41 -4.11 -4.09
CA THR A 275 20.41 -5.51 -4.52
C THR A 275 20.50 -5.66 -6.03
N THR A 276 19.77 -4.84 -6.79
CA THR A 276 19.83 -4.84 -8.27
C THR A 276 21.25 -4.54 -8.75
N ARG A 277 21.98 -3.60 -8.12
CA ARG A 277 23.38 -3.33 -8.45
C ARG A 277 24.30 -4.50 -8.14
N ILE A 278 24.06 -5.21 -7.04
CA ILE A 278 24.83 -6.42 -6.69
C ILE A 278 24.60 -7.51 -7.74
N ILE A 279 23.35 -7.75 -8.15
CA ILE A 279 23.03 -8.76 -9.16
C ILE A 279 23.61 -8.36 -10.53
N ALA A 280 23.55 -7.09 -10.90
CA ALA A 280 24.15 -6.59 -12.13
C ALA A 280 25.68 -6.81 -12.18
N ALA A 281 26.36 -6.77 -11.02
CA ALA A 281 27.77 -7.07 -10.92
C ALA A 281 28.09 -8.59 -10.97
N VAL A 282 27.08 -9.45 -10.76
CA VAL A 282 27.21 -10.91 -10.94
C VAL A 282 27.14 -11.26 -12.41
N GLY A 283 26.15 -10.74 -13.14
CA GLY A 283 26.00 -10.97 -14.57
C GLY A 283 24.68 -10.44 -15.14
N GLU A 284 24.64 -10.25 -16.45
CA GLU A 284 23.47 -9.70 -17.16
C GLU A 284 22.31 -10.71 -17.22
N ASP A 285 22.62 -11.99 -17.39
CA ASP A 285 21.62 -13.06 -17.47
C ASP A 285 20.90 -13.25 -16.12
N GLU A 286 21.63 -13.21 -15.01
CA GLU A 286 21.10 -13.26 -13.66
C GLU A 286 20.20 -12.06 -13.35
N LEU A 287 20.59 -10.88 -13.83
CA LEU A 287 19.79 -9.67 -13.69
C LEU A 287 18.46 -9.79 -14.47
N ALA A 288 18.52 -10.26 -15.71
CA ALA A 288 17.32 -10.50 -16.53
C ALA A 288 16.38 -11.52 -15.86
N ALA A 289 16.92 -12.65 -15.43
CA ALA A 289 16.19 -13.68 -14.70
C ALA A 289 15.53 -13.13 -13.42
N ARG A 290 16.25 -12.26 -12.69
CA ARG A 290 15.69 -11.59 -11.50
C ARG A 290 14.51 -10.69 -11.85
N MET A 291 14.57 -9.92 -12.93
CA MET A 291 13.48 -9.01 -13.29
C MET A 291 12.20 -9.76 -13.67
N TYR A 292 12.31 -10.88 -14.40
CA TYR A 292 11.16 -11.74 -14.70
C TYR A 292 10.55 -12.34 -13.42
N THR A 293 11.39 -12.92 -12.57
CA THR A 293 10.92 -13.55 -11.31
C THR A 293 10.41 -12.54 -10.29
N LEU A 294 10.91 -11.30 -10.29
CA LEU A 294 10.43 -10.22 -9.44
C LEU A 294 8.95 -9.89 -9.73
N SER A 295 8.54 -9.89 -11.00
CA SER A 295 7.16 -9.63 -11.39
C SER A 295 6.20 -10.69 -10.86
N ILE A 296 6.59 -11.96 -10.95
CA ILE A 296 5.81 -13.11 -10.45
C ILE A 296 5.71 -13.06 -8.92
N THR A 297 6.84 -12.83 -8.25
CA THR A 297 6.89 -12.79 -6.78
C THR A 297 6.14 -11.60 -6.20
N ASN A 298 6.12 -10.45 -6.90
CA ASN A 298 5.28 -9.30 -6.55
C ASN A 298 3.79 -9.62 -6.65
N MET A 299 3.35 -10.40 -7.65
CA MET A 299 1.95 -10.85 -7.76
C MET A 299 1.54 -11.72 -6.57
N ILE A 300 2.41 -12.64 -6.14
CA ILE A 300 2.20 -13.46 -4.93
C ILE A 300 2.17 -12.56 -3.68
N GLY A 301 3.09 -11.60 -3.59
CA GLY A 301 3.15 -10.60 -2.53
C GLY A 301 1.90 -9.73 -2.44
N MET A 302 1.25 -9.43 -3.58
CA MET A 302 0.02 -8.63 -3.63
C MET A 302 -1.14 -9.32 -2.88
N VAL A 303 -1.25 -10.64 -2.94
CA VAL A 303 -2.24 -11.41 -2.16
C VAL A 303 -1.99 -11.23 -0.65
N SER A 304 -0.74 -11.37 -0.23
CA SER A 304 -0.34 -11.16 1.17
C SER A 304 -0.56 -9.71 1.63
N SER A 305 -0.31 -8.74 0.76
CA SER A 305 -0.59 -7.31 0.99
C SER A 305 -2.07 -7.06 1.23
N ALA A 306 -2.94 -7.59 0.37
CA ALA A 306 -4.37 -7.41 0.48
C ALA A 306 -4.92 -8.01 1.78
N LEU A 307 -4.49 -9.23 2.14
CA LEU A 307 -4.82 -9.86 3.42
C LEU A 307 -4.35 -9.04 4.62
N SER A 308 -3.15 -8.49 4.53
CA SER A 308 -2.53 -7.70 5.60
C SER A 308 -3.21 -6.35 5.81
N GLN A 309 -3.66 -5.69 4.75
CA GLN A 309 -4.43 -4.44 4.83
C GLN A 309 -5.83 -4.70 5.40
N GLY A 310 -6.52 -5.75 4.93
CA GLY A 310 -7.81 -6.16 5.48
C GLY A 310 -7.74 -6.52 6.96
N LEU A 311 -6.68 -7.23 7.37
CA LEU A 311 -6.40 -7.54 8.77
C LEU A 311 -6.14 -6.27 9.60
N GLN A 312 -5.36 -5.33 9.09
CA GLN A 312 -5.04 -4.08 9.78
C GLN A 312 -6.31 -3.30 10.12
N ILE A 313 -7.25 -3.20 9.17
CA ILE A 313 -8.54 -2.51 9.36
C ILE A 313 -9.39 -3.25 10.41
N ALA A 314 -9.53 -4.58 10.27
CA ALA A 314 -10.33 -5.38 11.20
C ALA A 314 -9.78 -5.32 12.64
N VAL A 315 -8.46 -5.49 12.81
CA VAL A 315 -7.81 -5.37 14.11
C VAL A 315 -7.91 -3.94 14.64
N GLY A 316 -7.80 -2.92 13.79
CA GLY A 316 -7.99 -1.51 14.19
C GLY A 316 -9.35 -1.27 14.84
N HIS A 317 -10.43 -1.78 14.26
CA HIS A 317 -11.77 -1.72 14.85
C HIS A 317 -11.87 -2.48 16.17
N LEU A 318 -11.34 -3.70 16.23
CA LEU A 318 -11.39 -4.51 17.46
C LEU A 318 -10.56 -3.90 18.60
N VAL A 319 -9.45 -3.24 18.27
CA VAL A 319 -8.65 -2.48 19.24
C VAL A 319 -9.46 -1.31 19.78
N GLY A 320 -10.20 -0.61 18.92
CA GLY A 320 -11.14 0.43 19.35
C GLY A 320 -12.26 -0.11 20.23
N ALA A 321 -12.77 -1.30 19.93
CA ALA A 321 -13.84 -1.96 20.67
C ALA A 321 -13.39 -2.70 21.94
N GLY A 322 -12.08 -2.83 22.18
CA GLY A 322 -11.52 -3.55 23.33
C GLY A 322 -11.59 -5.08 23.26
N ASP A 323 -11.89 -5.68 22.11
CA ASP A 323 -12.07 -7.14 21.94
C ASP A 323 -10.74 -7.86 21.65
N LEU A 324 -9.94 -8.05 22.70
CA LEU A 324 -8.60 -8.62 22.62
C LEU A 324 -8.57 -10.08 22.16
N ASP A 325 -9.57 -10.88 22.53
CA ASP A 325 -9.61 -12.29 22.17
C ASP A 325 -9.91 -12.49 20.69
N ARG A 326 -10.82 -11.67 20.14
CA ARG A 326 -11.07 -11.69 18.70
C ARG A 326 -9.86 -11.19 17.92
N ILE A 327 -9.13 -10.19 18.41
CA ILE A 327 -7.85 -9.75 17.79
C ILE A 327 -6.89 -10.93 17.66
N ARG A 328 -6.66 -11.69 18.74
CA ARG A 328 -5.76 -12.85 18.73
C ARG A 328 -6.22 -13.91 17.73
N ARG A 329 -7.53 -14.20 17.71
CA ARG A 329 -8.14 -15.22 16.84
C ARG A 329 -7.99 -14.85 15.36
N ILE A 330 -8.41 -13.64 14.97
CA ILE A 330 -8.34 -13.22 13.56
C ILE A 330 -6.89 -13.08 13.10
N SER A 331 -6.00 -12.55 13.94
CA SER A 331 -4.58 -12.38 13.59
C SER A 331 -3.90 -13.74 13.40
N ARG A 332 -4.25 -14.75 14.21
CA ARG A 332 -3.75 -16.12 14.02
C ARG A 332 -4.31 -16.74 12.74
N ALA A 333 -5.62 -16.66 12.52
CA ALA A 333 -6.27 -17.24 11.34
C ALA A 333 -5.72 -16.63 10.04
N THR A 334 -5.60 -15.30 9.96
CA THR A 334 -5.07 -14.62 8.77
C THR A 334 -3.59 -14.92 8.54
N ARG A 335 -2.77 -15.05 9.58
CA ARG A 335 -1.36 -15.47 9.41
C ARG A 335 -1.24 -16.87 8.82
N LEU A 336 -1.99 -17.82 9.37
CA LEU A 336 -1.97 -19.20 8.86
C LEU A 336 -2.51 -19.27 7.42
N GLY A 337 -3.60 -18.56 7.13
CA GLY A 337 -4.15 -18.47 5.78
C GLY A 337 -3.21 -17.76 4.80
N GLY A 338 -2.53 -16.70 5.23
CA GLY A 338 -1.55 -15.97 4.41
C GLY A 338 -0.32 -16.81 4.09
N ILE A 339 0.26 -17.48 5.08
CA ILE A 339 1.36 -18.44 4.89
C ILE A 339 0.93 -19.54 3.92
N ALA A 340 -0.23 -20.16 4.15
CA ALA A 340 -0.73 -21.23 3.28
C ALA A 340 -0.92 -20.73 1.83
N ALA A 341 -1.54 -19.57 1.64
CA ALA A 341 -1.74 -18.99 0.31
C ALA A 341 -0.39 -18.67 -0.37
N ALA A 342 0.54 -18.04 0.34
CA ALA A 342 1.87 -17.72 -0.19
C ALA A 342 2.67 -18.98 -0.54
N SER A 343 2.65 -20.00 0.33
CA SER A 343 3.29 -21.31 0.07
C SER A 343 2.70 -22.01 -1.15
N VAL A 344 1.37 -22.05 -1.28
CA VAL A 344 0.69 -22.69 -2.42
C VAL A 344 1.01 -21.96 -3.71
N LEU A 345 0.95 -20.63 -3.73
CA LEU A 345 1.26 -19.84 -4.92
C LEU A 345 2.75 -19.91 -5.29
N ALA A 346 3.66 -19.90 -4.30
CA ALA A 346 5.08 -20.09 -4.52
C ALA A 346 5.39 -21.48 -5.09
N LEU A 347 4.75 -22.52 -4.56
CA LEU A 347 4.90 -23.89 -5.06
C LEU A 347 4.34 -24.03 -6.47
N ALA A 348 3.18 -23.44 -6.76
CA ALA A 348 2.63 -23.42 -8.11
C ALA A 348 3.59 -22.73 -9.10
N ALA A 349 4.15 -21.57 -8.72
CA ALA A 349 5.13 -20.87 -9.56
C ALA A 349 6.42 -21.68 -9.76
N ALA A 350 6.92 -22.37 -8.73
CA ALA A 350 8.11 -23.22 -8.82
C ALA A 350 7.87 -24.46 -9.71
N LEU A 351 6.72 -25.13 -9.57
CA LEU A 351 6.35 -26.28 -10.41
C LEU A 351 6.11 -25.87 -11.87
N SER A 352 5.52 -24.70 -12.09
CA SER A 352 5.30 -24.13 -13.42
C SER A 352 6.50 -23.34 -13.95
N SER A 353 7.66 -23.38 -13.29
CA SER A 353 8.81 -22.53 -13.61
C SER A 353 9.31 -22.69 -15.05
N HIS A 354 9.23 -23.90 -15.63
CA HIS A 354 9.59 -24.13 -17.02
C HIS A 354 8.67 -23.34 -17.96
N TRP A 355 7.36 -23.58 -17.89
CA TRP A 355 6.36 -22.87 -18.68
C TRP A 355 6.41 -21.36 -18.53
N ILE A 356 6.68 -20.89 -17.31
CA ILE A 356 6.76 -19.46 -17.05
C ILE A 356 8.01 -18.87 -17.70
N MET A 357 9.19 -19.44 -17.46
CA MET A 357 10.45 -18.88 -17.95
C MET A 357 10.58 -19.00 -19.47
N ASP A 358 10.13 -20.12 -20.06
CA ASP A 358 10.14 -20.32 -21.51
C ASP A 358 9.16 -19.36 -22.21
N GLY A 359 8.16 -18.83 -21.50
CA GLY A 359 7.30 -17.76 -21.99
C GLY A 359 7.90 -16.35 -21.91
N PHE A 360 8.98 -16.15 -21.15
CA PHE A 360 9.64 -14.86 -20.98
C PHE A 360 10.92 -14.69 -21.80
N THR A 361 11.62 -15.78 -22.11
CA THR A 361 12.92 -15.72 -22.80
C THR A 361 13.25 -16.99 -23.57
N ASP A 362 13.97 -16.82 -24.68
CA ASP A 362 14.55 -17.92 -25.47
C ASP A 362 15.98 -18.27 -25.02
N SER A 363 16.61 -17.48 -24.14
CA SER A 363 17.95 -17.78 -23.62
C SER A 363 17.88 -18.91 -22.58
N PRO A 364 18.59 -20.04 -22.81
CA PRO A 364 18.64 -21.14 -21.85
C PRO A 364 19.20 -20.73 -20.48
N GLU A 365 20.22 -19.86 -20.46
CA GLU A 365 20.92 -19.41 -19.26
C GLU A 365 19.99 -18.57 -18.37
N VAL A 366 19.27 -17.60 -18.97
CA VAL A 366 18.30 -16.78 -18.25
C VAL A 366 17.12 -17.63 -17.76
N ALA A 367 16.67 -18.60 -18.57
CA ALA A 367 15.58 -19.49 -18.19
C ALA A 367 15.98 -20.38 -17.01
N GLU A 368 17.18 -20.97 -17.01
CA GLU A 368 17.69 -21.81 -15.92
C GLU A 368 17.84 -21.00 -14.62
N ALA A 369 18.46 -19.83 -14.71
CA ALA A 369 18.57 -18.92 -13.56
C ALA A 369 17.20 -18.55 -13.01
N GLY A 370 16.24 -18.19 -13.87
CA GLY A 370 14.88 -17.84 -13.45
C GLY A 370 14.13 -19.00 -12.79
N ARG A 371 14.30 -20.23 -13.30
CA ARG A 371 13.73 -21.44 -12.66
C ARG A 371 14.28 -21.63 -11.26
N LEU A 372 15.60 -21.51 -11.07
CA LEU A 372 16.25 -21.58 -9.76
C LEU A 372 15.69 -20.52 -8.79
N LEU A 373 15.52 -19.28 -9.26
CA LEU A 373 14.97 -18.18 -8.45
C LEU A 373 13.52 -18.44 -8.00
N LEU A 374 12.68 -19.03 -8.87
CA LEU A 374 11.31 -19.40 -8.50
C LEU A 374 11.27 -20.49 -7.43
N TRP A 375 12.17 -21.47 -7.51
CA TRP A 375 12.34 -22.47 -6.44
C TRP A 375 12.81 -21.86 -5.13
N CYS A 376 13.76 -20.93 -5.18
CA CYS A 376 14.19 -20.17 -4.00
C CYS A 376 13.04 -19.36 -3.37
N GLY A 377 12.03 -18.99 -4.16
CA GLY A 377 10.75 -18.40 -3.73
C GLY A 377 10.11 -19.09 -2.52
N LEU A 378 10.18 -20.43 -2.47
CA LEU A 378 9.61 -21.24 -1.39
C LEU A 378 10.24 -20.94 -0.02
N LEU A 379 11.49 -20.49 0.01
CA LEU A 379 12.24 -20.26 1.24
C LEU A 379 11.89 -18.94 1.92
N TYR A 380 11.36 -17.96 1.18
CA TYR A 380 11.15 -16.61 1.71
C TYR A 380 9.72 -16.09 1.59
N LEU A 381 8.97 -16.43 0.52
CA LEU A 381 7.61 -15.91 0.31
C LEU A 381 6.63 -16.20 1.46
N PRO A 382 6.65 -17.40 2.10
CA PRO A 382 5.82 -17.65 3.28
C PRO A 382 6.20 -16.74 4.47
N ALA A 383 7.50 -16.47 4.64
CA ALA A 383 8.00 -15.56 5.66
C ALA A 383 7.61 -14.11 5.37
N SER A 384 7.66 -13.66 4.10
CA SER A 384 7.17 -12.36 3.66
C SER A 384 5.69 -12.17 4.05
N SER A 385 4.85 -13.19 3.80
CA SER A 385 3.44 -13.15 4.22
C SER A 385 3.26 -13.02 5.73
N LEU A 386 4.07 -13.75 6.50
CA LEU A 386 4.07 -13.67 7.96
C LEU A 386 4.52 -12.28 8.47
N ILE A 387 5.50 -11.65 7.83
CA ILE A 387 5.93 -10.27 8.12
C ILE A 387 4.78 -9.31 7.90
N MET A 388 4.18 -9.31 6.70
CA MET A 388 3.13 -8.34 6.35
C MET A 388 1.94 -8.42 7.32
N THR A 389 1.47 -9.64 7.59
CA THR A 389 0.31 -9.87 8.47
C THR A 389 0.62 -9.55 9.94
N THR A 390 1.83 -9.90 10.42
CA THR A 390 2.24 -9.59 11.80
C THR A 390 2.52 -8.11 12.00
N ALA A 391 3.20 -7.46 11.04
CA ALA A 391 3.46 -6.02 11.03
C ALA A 391 2.15 -5.23 11.01
N SER A 392 1.17 -5.63 10.18
CA SER A 392 -0.16 -5.03 10.16
C SER A 392 -0.88 -5.15 11.52
N SER A 393 -0.77 -6.30 12.18
CA SER A 393 -1.33 -6.49 13.52
C SER A 393 -0.63 -5.62 14.57
N LEU A 394 0.71 -5.53 14.53
CA LEU A 394 1.52 -4.69 15.42
C LEU A 394 1.22 -3.19 15.25
N ARG A 395 1.15 -2.72 14.00
CA ARG A 395 0.69 -1.37 13.67
C ARG A 395 -0.71 -1.16 14.23
N ALA A 396 -1.62 -2.11 14.00
CA ALA A 396 -3.01 -2.01 14.42
C ALA A 396 -3.22 -1.92 15.94
N VAL A 397 -2.30 -2.42 16.76
CA VAL A 397 -2.31 -2.28 18.23
C VAL A 397 -1.46 -1.12 18.78
N GLY A 398 -0.74 -0.39 17.90
CA GLY A 398 -0.07 0.88 18.24
C GLY A 398 1.45 0.79 18.29
N GLN A 399 2.01 -0.38 17.96
CA GLN A 399 3.45 -0.59 17.87
C GLN A 399 3.94 -0.27 16.44
N VAL A 400 3.68 0.94 15.93
CA VAL A 400 4.01 1.30 14.53
C VAL A 400 5.52 1.39 14.26
N ASN A 401 6.31 1.82 15.25
CA ASN A 401 7.76 1.98 15.07
C ASN A 401 8.51 0.65 15.08
N TYR A 402 7.99 -0.38 15.75
CA TYR A 402 8.72 -1.64 15.90
C TYR A 402 8.89 -2.39 14.55
N PRO A 403 7.82 -2.60 13.75
CA PRO A 403 7.98 -3.13 12.39
C PRO A 403 8.91 -2.29 11.53
N ALA A 404 8.77 -0.96 11.56
CA ALA A 404 9.57 -0.09 10.73
C ALA A 404 11.07 -0.15 11.07
N LEU A 405 11.43 -0.02 12.35
CA LEU A 405 12.83 -0.08 12.78
C LEU A 405 13.43 -1.47 12.57
N THR A 406 12.68 -2.53 12.85
CA THR A 406 13.14 -3.91 12.61
C THR A 406 13.37 -4.14 11.11
N GLY A 407 12.46 -3.66 10.27
CA GLY A 407 12.59 -3.70 8.81
C GLY A 407 13.90 -3.05 8.36
N ILE A 408 14.10 -1.79 8.73
CA ILE A 408 15.27 -1.00 8.33
C ILE A 408 16.59 -1.64 8.82
N LEU A 409 16.65 -2.03 10.10
CA LEU A 409 17.87 -2.56 10.71
C LEU A 409 18.27 -3.91 10.11
N VAL A 410 17.32 -4.81 9.87
CA VAL A 410 17.63 -6.12 9.28
C VAL A 410 17.96 -5.98 7.79
N LEU A 411 17.25 -5.10 7.06
CA LEU A 411 17.56 -4.84 5.64
C LEU A 411 18.99 -4.35 5.43
N TRP A 412 19.37 -3.31 6.13
CA TRP A 412 20.64 -2.64 5.89
C TRP A 412 21.78 -3.24 6.71
N GLY A 413 21.48 -3.81 7.89
CA GLY A 413 22.47 -4.42 8.76
C GLY A 413 22.73 -5.90 8.46
N VAL A 414 21.79 -6.62 7.85
CA VAL A 414 21.92 -8.06 7.58
C VAL A 414 21.79 -8.36 6.09
N PHE A 415 20.67 -8.02 5.47
CA PHE A 415 20.39 -8.43 4.08
C PHE A 415 21.41 -7.91 3.08
N ILE A 416 21.62 -6.60 3.00
CA ILE A 416 22.53 -6.00 2.01
C ILE A 416 23.99 -6.47 2.20
N PRO A 417 24.59 -6.43 3.41
CA PRO A 417 25.93 -6.94 3.62
C PRO A 417 26.07 -8.42 3.29
N LEU A 418 25.08 -9.23 3.69
CA LEU A 418 25.10 -10.68 3.44
C LEU A 418 24.96 -10.98 1.94
N ALA A 419 24.08 -10.27 1.23
CA ALA A 419 23.93 -10.41 -0.22
C ALA A 419 25.24 -10.06 -0.95
N TYR A 420 25.90 -8.97 -0.55
CA TYR A 420 27.19 -8.58 -1.12
C TYR A 420 28.26 -9.66 -0.88
N VAL A 421 28.43 -10.11 0.36
CA VAL A 421 29.48 -11.07 0.76
C VAL A 421 29.27 -12.45 0.14
N LEU A 422 28.03 -12.95 0.13
CA LEU A 422 27.73 -14.28 -0.43
C LEU A 422 27.84 -14.28 -1.95
N SER A 423 27.38 -13.23 -2.63
CA SER A 423 27.33 -13.21 -4.09
C SER A 423 28.67 -12.93 -4.76
N LEU A 424 29.46 -12.01 -4.21
CA LEU A 424 30.69 -11.52 -4.85
C LEU A 424 31.95 -12.20 -4.27
N PRO A 425 32.40 -11.92 -3.03
CA PRO A 425 33.59 -12.59 -2.46
C PRO A 425 33.53 -14.12 -2.40
N LEU A 426 32.39 -14.69 -2.02
CA LEU A 426 32.22 -16.14 -1.89
C LEU A 426 31.83 -16.84 -3.20
N GLY A 427 31.60 -16.08 -4.27
CA GLY A 427 31.32 -16.63 -5.60
C GLY A 427 30.00 -17.41 -5.72
N LEU A 428 29.04 -17.24 -4.80
CA LEU A 428 27.72 -17.89 -4.92
C LEU A 428 26.80 -17.20 -5.92
N ALA A 429 27.27 -16.17 -6.62
CA ALA A 429 26.53 -15.47 -7.68
C ALA A 429 25.12 -15.07 -7.20
N ILE A 430 24.08 -15.26 -8.02
CA ILE A 430 22.71 -14.89 -7.65
C ILE A 430 22.13 -15.73 -6.51
N LEU A 431 22.62 -16.95 -6.30
CA LEU A 431 22.20 -17.80 -5.17
C LEU A 431 22.58 -17.15 -3.83
N GLY A 432 23.71 -16.45 -3.77
CA GLY A 432 24.12 -15.66 -2.60
C GLY A 432 23.08 -14.62 -2.21
N VAL A 433 22.48 -13.91 -3.18
CA VAL A 433 21.40 -12.95 -2.93
C VAL A 433 20.15 -13.66 -2.44
N MET A 434 19.81 -14.81 -3.00
CA MET A 434 18.62 -15.57 -2.60
C MET A 434 18.73 -16.11 -1.18
N ILE A 435 19.90 -16.62 -0.79
CA ILE A 435 20.18 -17.04 0.59
C ILE A 435 20.06 -15.84 1.53
N ALA A 436 20.66 -14.70 1.18
CA ALA A 436 20.57 -13.49 1.99
C ALA A 436 19.11 -13.03 2.17
N MET A 437 18.30 -13.07 1.11
CA MET A 437 16.88 -12.71 1.16
C MET A 437 16.06 -13.70 2.01
N ALA A 438 16.36 -15.00 1.94
CA ALA A 438 15.72 -15.99 2.79
C ALA A 438 16.08 -15.79 4.28
N VAL A 439 17.35 -15.54 4.60
CA VAL A 439 17.79 -15.25 5.98
C VAL A 439 17.08 -14.00 6.52
N ASP A 440 17.06 -12.93 5.73
CA ASP A 440 16.42 -11.66 6.06
C ASP A 440 14.92 -11.79 6.37
N GLU A 441 14.16 -12.37 5.44
CA GLU A 441 12.71 -12.53 5.58
C GLU A 441 12.36 -13.44 6.77
N ASN A 442 13.08 -14.54 6.96
CA ASN A 442 12.83 -15.43 8.10
C ASN A 442 13.23 -14.77 9.43
N LEU A 443 14.33 -14.02 9.48
CA LEU A 443 14.76 -13.30 10.67
C LEU A 443 13.76 -12.21 11.06
N ARG A 444 13.30 -11.38 10.11
CA ARG A 444 12.27 -10.37 10.38
C ARG A 444 10.96 -11.02 10.82
N ALA A 445 10.52 -12.08 10.14
CA ALA A 445 9.32 -12.80 10.51
C ALA A 445 9.40 -13.31 11.95
N LEU A 446 10.54 -13.87 12.35
CA LEU A 446 10.81 -14.31 13.72
C LEU A 446 10.75 -13.16 14.72
N LEU A 447 11.47 -12.05 14.48
CA LEU A 447 11.52 -10.90 15.39
C LEU A 447 10.13 -10.27 15.60
N LEU A 448 9.37 -10.07 14.53
CA LEU A 448 8.00 -9.55 14.61
C LEU A 448 7.07 -10.52 15.34
N MET A 449 7.22 -11.83 15.11
CA MET A 449 6.39 -12.86 15.76
C MET A 449 6.70 -12.98 17.26
N VAL A 450 7.98 -12.94 17.64
CA VAL A 450 8.41 -12.89 19.06
C VAL A 450 7.80 -11.67 19.74
N ARG A 451 7.89 -10.49 19.10
CA ARG A 451 7.28 -9.27 19.64
C ARG A 451 5.78 -9.40 19.77
N TRP A 452 5.10 -9.93 18.77
CA TRP A 452 3.66 -10.16 18.81
C TRP A 452 3.26 -11.09 19.97
N ARG A 453 3.95 -12.22 20.14
CA ARG A 453 3.68 -13.17 21.25
C ARG A 453 3.90 -12.52 22.60
N TYR A 454 4.97 -11.74 22.74
CA TYR A 454 5.30 -11.02 23.98
C TYR A 454 4.20 -10.03 24.40
N ILE A 455 3.68 -9.23 23.46
CA ILE A 455 2.63 -8.24 23.78
C ILE A 455 1.26 -8.90 23.94
N SER A 456 0.95 -9.92 23.14
CA SER A 456 -0.37 -10.55 23.13
C SER A 456 -0.57 -11.57 24.25
N ALA A 457 0.45 -11.85 25.07
CA ALA A 457 0.37 -12.75 26.19
C ALA A 457 -0.77 -12.37 27.17
N PRO A 458 -1.59 -13.33 27.67
CA PRO A 458 -2.72 -13.07 28.55
C PRO A 458 -2.37 -12.22 29.78
N GLN A 459 -1.22 -12.49 30.40
CA GLN A 459 -0.70 -11.77 31.57
C GLN A 459 -0.37 -10.29 31.29
N ARG A 460 -0.29 -9.89 30.02
CA ARG A 460 0.10 -8.55 29.57
C ARG A 460 -0.96 -7.93 28.67
N ALA A 461 -2.18 -8.46 28.70
CA ALA A 461 -3.29 -7.99 27.89
C ALA A 461 -3.62 -6.51 28.11
N GLY A 462 -3.40 -5.97 29.32
CA GLY A 462 -3.51 -4.53 29.59
C GLY A 462 -2.48 -3.65 28.86
N ARG A 463 -1.42 -4.23 28.28
CA ARG A 463 -0.36 -3.55 27.50
C ARG A 463 -0.50 -3.76 25.99
N LEU A 464 -1.50 -4.52 25.53
CA LEU A 464 -1.71 -4.82 24.11
C LEU A 464 -1.95 -3.54 23.32
N VAL A 465 -2.74 -2.63 23.89
CA VAL A 465 -3.04 -1.33 23.28
C VAL A 465 -2.09 -0.29 23.86
N LYS A 466 -1.14 0.20 23.04
CA LYS A 466 -0.50 1.48 23.35
C LYS A 466 -1.47 2.57 22.92
N GLU A 467 -2.09 3.22 23.88
CA GLU A 467 -2.68 4.52 23.59
C GLU A 467 -1.56 5.45 23.12
N PRO A 468 -1.77 6.20 22.02
CA PRO A 468 -0.92 7.36 21.79
C PRO A 468 -0.96 8.16 23.08
N LYS A 469 0.19 8.56 23.63
CA LYS A 469 0.18 9.59 24.67
C LYS A 469 -0.64 10.73 24.09
N GLU A 470 -1.81 11.02 24.67
CA GLU A 470 -2.51 12.25 24.35
C GLU A 470 -1.45 13.35 24.43
N ALA A 471 -1.37 14.18 23.39
CA ALA A 471 -0.46 15.32 23.42
C ALA A 471 -0.68 15.99 24.79
N PRO A 472 0.40 16.22 25.57
CA PRO A 472 0.26 16.64 26.96
C PRO A 472 -0.76 17.75 27.02
N SER A 473 -1.73 17.62 27.92
CA SER A 473 -2.63 18.72 28.24
C SER A 473 -1.74 19.91 28.56
N VAL A 474 -1.58 20.81 27.61
CA VAL A 474 -0.88 22.07 27.85
C VAL A 474 -1.85 22.87 28.68
N SER A 475 -1.75 22.68 29.99
CA SER A 475 -2.33 23.54 31.00
C SER A 475 -1.63 24.89 30.88
N VAL A 476 -2.24 25.79 30.11
CA VAL A 476 -2.16 27.24 30.33
C VAL A 476 -3.55 27.80 30.07
#